data_AF-A0A1F0I9X0-F1
#
_entry.id   AF-A0A1F0I9X0-F1
#
_cell.length_a   1.000
_cell.length_b   1.000
_cell.length_c   1.000
_cell.angle_alpha   90.00
_cell.angle_beta   90.00
_cell.angle_gamma   90.00
#
_symmetry.space_group_name_H-M   'P 1'
#
loop_
_entity.id
_entity.type
_entity.pdbx_description
1 polymer ?
#
loop_
_entity_poly.entity_id
_entity_poly.type
_entity_poly.pdbx_seq_one_letter_code
_entity_poly.pdbx_strand_id
1 'polypeptide(L)'
;MGIRLKDLSKLGYRDNVARSLVVDIVSKHCKYDTKEQIEMTLSDILEHPEFYKNNEIWNKLAERLSPTIIAKEFIAYDLLDEPLMYKTYGGKFIETLAKQQMNLAMRLPVTVAGALMPDAHAGYGLPIGGVLATDNVVIPYAVGVDIGCRMSLTVFDASADFLKRYTYQMKEALKDFTHFGMDGGLGFEQEHEVLDREEFRLTPLLRDLHGKAVRQLGSSGGGNHFVEFGEIALQENNVLNLPEGNYLALLSHSGSRGLGAAIAKHYSLLAREVCRLPREAQHFAWLDLNTEAGQEYWMSMDLAGDYARACHERIHLNLAKALGLKPLANVNNHHNFAWREEIAPGRMAIVHRKGATPAQKGQAGLIPGSMATAGYLVCGKGMEAALNSASHGAGRAMSRQKAKDSFTQSALKKLLSQAGVTLIGGSVEEMPLAYKDIDRVMYTQETLVEVQGKFMPRIVRMNKE
;
A
#
# COMPACT_ATOMS: atom_id res chain seq x y z
N MET A 1 9.38 47.08 -2.47
CA MET A 1 8.94 47.65 -1.19
C MET A 1 8.03 46.62 -0.54
N GLY A 2 8.39 46.05 0.60
CA GLY A 2 7.66 44.91 1.16
C GLY A 2 7.35 45.11 2.64
N ILE A 3 6.18 44.65 3.06
CA ILE A 3 5.80 44.59 4.47
C ILE A 3 6.70 43.57 5.18
N ARG A 4 7.31 43.94 6.31
CA ARG A 4 8.20 43.04 7.05
C ARG A 4 7.41 42.30 8.12
N LEU A 5 7.89 41.13 8.53
CA LEU A 5 7.27 40.34 9.62
C LEU A 5 7.07 41.12 10.92
N LYS A 6 7.97 42.07 11.22
CA LYS A 6 7.83 42.99 12.37
C LYS A 6 6.65 43.95 12.21
N ASP A 7 6.35 44.39 11.00
CA ASP A 7 5.24 45.29 10.69
C ASP A 7 3.89 44.53 10.84
N LEU A 8 3.82 43.29 10.34
CA LEU A 8 2.67 42.39 10.54
C LEU A 8 2.37 42.09 12.01
N SER A 9 3.42 41.97 12.83
CA SER A 9 3.28 41.74 14.26
C SER A 9 2.66 42.95 14.98
N LYS A 10 2.95 44.17 14.51
CA LYS A 10 2.33 45.41 15.03
C LYS A 10 0.87 45.52 14.61
N LEU A 11 0.52 45.07 13.40
CA LEU A 11 -0.86 45.01 12.90
C LEU A 11 -1.71 43.92 13.57
N GLY A 12 -1.15 43.07 14.44
CA GLY A 12 -1.91 42.06 15.17
C GLY A 12 -1.90 40.66 14.56
N TYR A 13 -1.21 40.43 13.44
CA TYR A 13 -1.05 39.09 12.87
C TYR A 13 -0.07 38.27 13.73
N ARG A 14 -0.58 37.26 14.45
CA ARG A 14 0.21 36.38 15.34
C ARG A 14 0.42 34.96 14.81
N ASP A 15 -0.41 34.52 13.86
CA ASP A 15 -0.31 33.21 13.22
C ASP A 15 0.80 33.17 12.16
N ASN A 16 1.71 32.18 12.25
CA ASN A 16 2.84 32.06 11.32
C ASN A 16 2.39 31.74 9.89
N VAL A 17 1.29 31.01 9.72
CA VAL A 17 0.74 30.67 8.40
C VAL A 17 0.11 31.92 7.76
N ALA A 18 -0.70 32.66 8.50
CA ALA A 18 -1.26 33.93 8.04
C ALA A 18 -0.17 34.93 7.66
N ARG A 19 0.91 35.05 8.45
CA ARG A 19 2.06 35.90 8.10
C ARG A 19 2.71 35.48 6.79
N SER A 20 2.89 34.18 6.58
CA SER A 20 3.45 33.65 5.33
C SER A 20 2.54 33.94 4.14
N LEU A 21 1.23 33.80 4.30
CA LEU A 21 0.24 34.11 3.26
C LEU A 21 0.29 35.60 2.90
N VAL A 22 0.34 36.50 3.88
CA VAL A 22 0.44 37.95 3.63
C VAL A 22 1.68 38.28 2.82
N VAL A 23 2.83 37.73 3.19
CA VAL A 23 4.10 37.97 2.47
C VAL A 23 4.00 37.47 1.02
N ASP A 24 3.44 36.28 0.80
CA ASP A 24 3.26 35.72 -0.55
C ASP A 24 2.29 36.57 -1.40
N ILE A 25 1.10 36.89 -0.86
CA ILE A 25 0.06 37.67 -1.55
C ILE A 25 0.58 39.07 -1.92
N VAL A 26 1.17 39.79 -0.96
CA VAL A 26 1.71 41.14 -1.18
C VAL A 26 2.80 41.12 -2.26
N SER A 27 3.68 40.11 -2.24
CA SER A 27 4.76 39.99 -3.24
C SER A 27 4.24 39.74 -4.66
N LYS A 28 3.12 39.03 -4.79
CA LYS A 28 2.53 38.65 -6.08
C LYS A 28 1.58 39.72 -6.64
N HIS A 29 0.74 40.29 -5.78
CA HIS A 29 -0.41 41.08 -6.21
C HIS A 29 -0.32 42.58 -5.87
N CYS A 30 0.49 42.98 -4.89
CA CYS A 30 0.53 44.36 -4.37
C CYS A 30 1.81 45.13 -4.75
N LYS A 31 2.36 44.89 -5.95
CA LYS A 31 3.65 45.47 -6.37
C LYS A 31 3.64 47.00 -6.55
N TYR A 32 2.46 47.57 -6.79
CA TYR A 32 2.26 49.00 -7.05
C TYR A 32 1.59 49.75 -5.88
N ASP A 33 1.21 49.03 -4.82
CA ASP A 33 0.56 49.62 -3.65
C ASP A 33 1.59 50.22 -2.70
N THR A 34 1.26 51.34 -2.05
CA THR A 34 2.09 51.92 -1.00
C THR A 34 2.03 51.07 0.27
N LYS A 35 3.04 51.22 1.13
CA LYS A 35 3.07 50.51 2.41
C LYS A 35 1.83 50.83 3.26
N GLU A 36 1.41 52.09 3.31
CA GLU A 36 0.22 52.50 4.07
C GLU A 36 -1.07 51.87 3.52
N GLN A 37 -1.21 51.75 2.20
CA GLN A 37 -2.38 51.10 1.56
C GLN A 37 -2.45 49.61 1.91
N ILE A 38 -1.31 48.92 1.91
CA ILE A 38 -1.21 47.52 2.29
C ILE A 38 -1.54 47.34 3.78
N GLU A 39 -0.98 48.17 4.66
CA GLU A 39 -1.24 48.10 6.10
C GLU A 39 -2.73 48.35 6.43
N MET A 40 -3.36 49.31 5.75
CA MET A 40 -4.80 49.60 5.91
C MET A 40 -5.67 48.41 5.48
N THR A 41 -5.38 47.82 4.32
CA THR A 41 -6.10 46.64 3.81
C THR A 41 -5.93 45.44 4.75
N LEU A 42 -4.72 45.22 5.26
CA LEU A 42 -4.46 44.12 6.20
C LEU A 42 -5.11 44.34 7.56
N SER A 43 -5.25 45.57 8.02
CA SER A 43 -6.00 45.90 9.24
C SER A 43 -7.49 45.58 9.03
N ASP A 44 -8.06 45.99 7.90
CA ASP A 44 -9.47 45.74 7.58
C ASP A 44 -9.77 44.24 7.42
N ILE A 45 -8.87 43.48 6.79
CA ILE A 45 -8.99 42.02 6.70
C ILE A 45 -8.91 41.35 8.08
N LEU A 46 -8.14 41.91 9.02
CA LEU A 46 -8.01 41.34 10.36
C LEU A 46 -9.27 41.59 11.20
N GLU A 47 -9.90 42.75 11.03
CA GLU A 47 -11.14 43.14 11.71
C GLU A 47 -12.38 42.52 11.06
N HIS A 48 -12.39 42.41 9.73
CA HIS A 48 -13.53 41.99 8.92
C HIS A 48 -13.17 40.93 7.87
N PRO A 49 -12.60 39.78 8.28
CA PRO A 49 -12.15 38.74 7.34
C PRO A 49 -13.28 38.20 6.44
N GLU A 50 -14.53 38.21 6.91
CA GLU A 50 -15.68 37.71 6.16
C GLU A 50 -15.91 38.43 4.82
N PHE A 51 -15.64 39.75 4.74
CA PHE A 51 -15.85 40.52 3.51
C PHE A 51 -14.87 40.18 2.40
N TYR A 52 -13.77 39.52 2.76
CA TYR A 52 -12.70 39.18 1.84
C TYR A 52 -12.71 37.71 1.39
N LYS A 53 -13.67 36.90 1.84
CA LYS A 53 -13.76 35.47 1.48
C LYS A 53 -13.92 35.22 -0.03
N ASN A 54 -14.64 36.09 -0.72
CA ASN A 54 -14.83 36.01 -2.17
C ASN A 54 -13.86 36.91 -2.95
N ASN A 55 -12.89 37.55 -2.28
CA ASN A 55 -11.94 38.44 -2.92
C ASN A 55 -10.86 37.65 -3.68
N GLU A 56 -10.60 38.01 -4.94
CA GLU A 56 -9.65 37.28 -5.80
C GLU A 56 -8.20 37.25 -5.27
N ILE A 57 -7.81 38.24 -4.47
CA ILE A 57 -6.44 38.41 -3.96
C ILE A 57 -6.34 37.91 -2.51
N TRP A 58 -7.34 38.24 -1.68
CA TRP A 58 -7.26 38.08 -0.23
C TRP A 58 -8.03 36.89 0.34
N ASN A 59 -8.78 36.13 -0.49
CA ASN A 59 -9.61 34.99 -0.04
C ASN A 59 -8.87 33.99 0.86
N LYS A 60 -7.65 33.61 0.51
CA LYS A 60 -6.86 32.64 1.29
C LYS A 60 -6.49 33.16 2.68
N LEU A 61 -6.24 34.46 2.79
CA LEU A 61 -5.94 35.10 4.07
C LEU A 61 -7.22 35.24 4.91
N ALA A 62 -8.30 35.70 4.28
CA ALA A 62 -9.62 35.81 4.87
C ALA A 62 -10.12 34.47 5.45
N GLU A 63 -10.04 33.40 4.66
CA GLU A 63 -10.45 32.05 5.07
C GLU A 63 -9.56 31.49 6.20
N ARG A 64 -8.29 31.89 6.29
CA ARG A 64 -7.41 31.51 7.40
C ARG A 64 -7.77 32.23 8.70
N LEU A 65 -8.17 33.49 8.62
CA LEU A 65 -8.50 34.34 9.77
C LEU A 65 -9.93 34.08 10.28
N SER A 66 -10.87 33.82 9.37
CA SER A 66 -12.21 33.38 9.71
C SER A 66 -12.61 32.21 8.83
N PRO A 67 -12.29 30.97 9.26
CA PRO A 67 -12.61 29.79 8.48
C PRO A 67 -14.12 29.63 8.36
N THR A 68 -14.58 29.36 7.14
CA THR A 68 -15.95 28.97 6.88
C THR A 68 -16.17 27.60 7.53
N ILE A 69 -16.95 27.59 8.61
CA ILE A 69 -17.35 26.35 9.27
C ILE A 69 -18.43 25.71 8.39
N ILE A 70 -18.00 24.92 7.41
CA ILE A 70 -18.89 23.99 6.72
C ILE A 70 -19.19 22.90 7.74
N ALA A 71 -20.44 22.87 8.24
CA ALA A 71 -20.90 21.76 9.06
C ALA A 71 -20.78 20.49 8.22
N LYS A 72 -19.77 19.66 8.50
CA LYS A 72 -19.62 18.38 7.83
C LYS A 72 -20.76 17.48 8.32
N GLU A 73 -21.70 17.20 7.42
CA GLU A 73 -22.72 16.20 7.68
C GLU A 73 -22.05 14.85 7.90
N PHE A 74 -22.54 14.14 8.92
CA PHE A 74 -22.08 12.80 9.23
C PHE A 74 -23.27 11.92 9.55
N ILE A 75 -23.09 10.62 9.34
CA ILE A 75 -24.06 9.60 9.73
C ILE A 75 -23.41 8.75 10.83
N ALA A 76 -24.14 8.56 11.92
CA ALA A 76 -23.74 7.69 13.02
C ALA A 76 -24.37 6.30 12.83
N TYR A 77 -23.57 5.26 13.03
CA TYR A 77 -24.00 3.87 12.92
C TYR A 77 -23.63 3.11 14.19
N ASP A 78 -24.56 2.29 14.65
CA ASP A 78 -24.30 1.30 15.69
C ASP A 78 -23.76 0.01 15.07
N LEU A 79 -23.09 -0.78 15.91
CA LEU A 79 -22.63 -2.12 15.54
C LEU A 79 -23.76 -3.12 15.78
N LEU A 80 -23.79 -4.18 14.99
CA LEU A 80 -24.60 -5.36 15.27
C LEU A 80 -24.21 -5.92 16.65
N ASP A 81 -25.18 -6.47 17.38
CA ASP A 81 -24.94 -7.07 18.69
C ASP A 81 -23.94 -8.24 18.59
N GLU A 82 -24.18 -9.13 17.63
CA GLU A 82 -23.36 -10.30 17.35
C GLU A 82 -22.64 -10.19 15.99
N PRO A 83 -21.41 -10.71 15.87
CA PRO A 83 -20.71 -10.75 14.58
C PRO A 83 -21.38 -11.73 13.62
N LEU A 84 -21.44 -11.36 12.35
CA LEU A 84 -21.76 -12.30 11.27
C LEU A 84 -20.75 -13.47 11.24
N MET A 85 -21.24 -14.66 10.87
CA MET A 85 -20.37 -15.83 10.73
C MET A 85 -19.40 -15.66 9.55
N TYR A 86 -18.17 -16.15 9.72
CA TYR A 86 -17.14 -16.17 8.68
C TYR A 86 -16.26 -17.41 8.81
N LYS A 87 -15.65 -17.82 7.70
CA LYS A 87 -14.72 -18.96 7.71
C LYS A 87 -13.33 -18.51 8.13
N THR A 88 -12.74 -19.24 9.07
CA THR A 88 -11.33 -19.09 9.45
C THR A 88 -10.53 -20.29 8.98
N TYR A 89 -9.42 -20.05 8.30
CA TYR A 89 -8.47 -21.06 7.86
C TYR A 89 -7.23 -21.03 8.76
N GLY A 90 -6.73 -22.18 9.21
CA GLY A 90 -5.56 -22.23 10.09
C GLY A 90 -5.77 -21.61 11.49
N GLY A 91 -7.02 -21.52 11.98
CA GLY A 91 -7.39 -20.76 13.19
C GLY A 91 -6.59 -21.05 14.46
N LYS A 92 -5.98 -22.23 14.61
CA LYS A 92 -5.09 -22.57 15.74
C LYS A 92 -3.80 -21.74 15.75
N PHE A 93 -3.41 -21.14 14.63
CA PHE A 93 -2.16 -20.39 14.43
C PHE A 93 -2.38 -18.89 14.26
N ILE A 94 -3.62 -18.42 14.48
CA ILE A 94 -4.01 -17.02 14.40
C ILE A 94 -4.20 -16.48 15.81
N GLU A 95 -3.54 -15.36 16.09
CA GLU A 95 -3.59 -14.70 17.39
C GLU A 95 -4.98 -14.13 17.72
N THR A 96 -5.27 -14.02 19.02
CA THR A 96 -6.58 -13.56 19.52
C THR A 96 -6.92 -12.16 19.03
N LEU A 97 -5.94 -11.25 18.98
CA LEU A 97 -6.17 -9.86 18.56
C LEU A 97 -6.63 -9.78 17.10
N ALA A 98 -6.03 -10.57 16.19
CA ALA A 98 -6.44 -10.61 14.79
C ALA A 98 -7.89 -11.13 14.64
N LYS A 99 -8.27 -12.16 15.42
CA LYS A 99 -9.66 -12.66 15.45
C LYS A 99 -10.63 -11.62 16.01
N GLN A 100 -10.25 -10.88 17.04
CA GLN A 100 -11.06 -9.80 17.60
C GLN A 100 -11.28 -8.67 16.58
N GLN A 101 -10.24 -8.30 15.83
CA GLN A 101 -10.36 -7.33 14.73
C GLN A 101 -11.30 -7.82 13.64
N MET A 102 -11.21 -9.10 13.25
CA MET A 102 -12.13 -9.69 12.28
C MET A 102 -13.56 -9.73 12.82
N ASN A 103 -13.78 -10.17 14.06
CA ASN A 103 -15.09 -10.16 14.70
C ASN A 103 -15.72 -8.76 14.71
N LEU A 104 -14.92 -7.72 14.98
CA LEU A 104 -15.39 -6.34 14.94
C LEU A 104 -15.80 -5.90 13.54
N ALA A 105 -15.04 -6.28 12.51
CA ALA A 105 -15.40 -6.04 11.11
C ALA A 105 -16.73 -6.73 10.72
N MET A 106 -16.97 -7.92 11.27
CA MET A 106 -18.20 -8.68 11.04
C MET A 106 -19.42 -8.16 11.81
N ARG A 107 -19.26 -7.15 12.67
CA ARG A 107 -20.35 -6.44 13.35
C ARG A 107 -20.77 -5.14 12.66
N LEU A 108 -20.09 -4.74 11.58
CA LEU A 108 -20.48 -3.54 10.85
C LEU A 108 -21.82 -3.80 10.14
N PRO A 109 -22.76 -2.84 10.15
CA PRO A 109 -24.07 -3.01 9.52
C PRO A 109 -24.00 -3.15 7.99
N VAL A 110 -22.88 -2.72 7.40
CA VAL A 110 -22.60 -2.80 5.95
C VAL A 110 -21.90 -4.09 5.53
N THR A 111 -21.47 -4.94 6.47
CA THR A 111 -20.76 -6.18 6.15
C THR A 111 -21.74 -7.23 5.65
N VAL A 112 -21.38 -7.91 4.56
CA VAL A 112 -22.20 -8.97 3.95
C VAL A 112 -21.56 -10.35 3.97
N ALA A 113 -20.23 -10.44 4.02
CA ALA A 113 -19.50 -11.69 4.16
C ALA A 113 -18.05 -11.42 4.60
N GLY A 114 -17.34 -12.46 5.04
CA GLY A 114 -15.92 -12.36 5.35
C GLY A 114 -15.22 -13.71 5.44
N ALA A 115 -13.89 -13.66 5.44
CA ALA A 115 -13.02 -14.81 5.66
C ALA A 115 -11.69 -14.37 6.30
N LEU A 116 -11.05 -15.29 7.02
CA LEU A 116 -9.76 -15.04 7.68
C LEU A 116 -8.73 -16.09 7.26
N MET A 117 -7.63 -15.63 6.66
CA MET A 117 -6.59 -16.47 6.07
C MET A 117 -5.58 -16.96 7.12
N PRO A 118 -4.83 -18.06 6.88
CA PRO A 118 -3.93 -18.63 7.90
C PRO A 118 -2.75 -17.74 8.35
N ASP A 119 -2.29 -16.88 7.46
CA ASP A 119 -1.26 -15.87 7.71
C ASP A 119 -1.74 -14.70 8.57
N ALA A 120 -3.02 -14.69 8.96
CA ALA A 120 -3.61 -13.53 9.62
C ALA A 120 -2.96 -13.12 10.94
N HIS A 121 -2.76 -11.81 11.09
CA HIS A 121 -2.17 -11.18 12.26
C HIS A 121 -2.69 -9.73 12.39
N ALA A 122 -2.51 -9.14 13.56
CA ALA A 122 -3.08 -7.87 13.92
C ALA A 122 -2.55 -6.75 13.02
N GLY A 123 -3.48 -5.90 12.58
CA GLY A 123 -3.22 -4.71 11.77
C GLY A 123 -3.97 -3.49 12.30
N TYR A 124 -4.22 -2.52 11.43
CA TYR A 124 -5.06 -1.35 11.73
C TYR A 124 -6.45 -1.51 11.10
N GLY A 125 -7.53 -1.58 11.88
CA GLY A 125 -8.85 -1.92 11.33
C GLY A 125 -8.92 -3.41 10.97
N LEU A 126 -9.15 -3.74 9.70
CA LEU A 126 -9.13 -5.14 9.24
C LEU A 126 -7.75 -5.77 9.54
N PRO A 127 -7.70 -7.00 10.09
CA PRO A 127 -6.43 -7.68 10.30
C PRO A 127 -5.75 -7.96 8.95
N ILE A 128 -4.42 -8.04 8.95
CA ILE A 128 -3.69 -8.58 7.80
C ILE A 128 -4.07 -10.06 7.69
N GLY A 129 -4.30 -10.57 6.48
CA GLY A 129 -4.94 -11.87 6.22
C GLY A 129 -6.48 -11.83 6.28
N GLY A 130 -7.09 -10.66 6.44
CA GLY A 130 -8.55 -10.48 6.47
C GLY A 130 -9.14 -10.24 5.07
N VAL A 131 -10.30 -10.84 4.82
CA VAL A 131 -11.14 -10.58 3.64
C VAL A 131 -12.52 -10.17 4.11
N LEU A 132 -13.02 -9.03 3.65
CA LEU A 132 -14.29 -8.44 4.07
C LEU A 132 -15.09 -7.97 2.87
N ALA A 133 -16.28 -8.52 2.68
CA ALA A 133 -17.22 -8.06 1.69
C ALA A 133 -18.25 -7.11 2.33
N THR A 134 -18.46 -5.96 1.72
CA THR A 134 -19.42 -4.94 2.15
C THR A 134 -20.43 -4.61 1.05
N ASP A 135 -21.61 -4.13 1.45
CA ASP A 135 -22.64 -3.67 0.52
C ASP A 135 -22.38 -2.21 0.08
N ASN A 136 -21.94 -2.04 -1.18
CA ASN A 136 -21.75 -0.76 -1.86
C ASN A 136 -20.97 0.35 -1.11
N VAL A 137 -20.15 -0.02 -0.13
CA VAL A 137 -19.29 0.91 0.60
C VAL A 137 -17.86 0.43 0.59
N VAL A 138 -16.92 1.36 0.73
CA VAL A 138 -15.49 1.07 0.75
C VAL A 138 -14.87 1.59 2.06
N ILE A 139 -14.06 0.74 2.71
CA ILE A 139 -13.39 1.04 3.99
C ILE A 139 -11.90 1.22 3.70
N PRO A 140 -11.36 2.46 3.72
CA PRO A 140 -9.96 2.70 3.35
C PRO A 140 -8.93 1.92 4.16
N TYR A 141 -9.14 1.75 5.47
CA TYR A 141 -8.24 0.95 6.31
C TYR A 141 -8.37 -0.57 6.11
N ALA A 142 -9.48 -1.04 5.54
CA ALA A 142 -9.66 -2.43 5.13
C ALA A 142 -8.98 -2.72 3.78
N VAL A 143 -8.73 -1.70 2.96
CA VAL A 143 -7.79 -1.79 1.82
C VAL A 143 -6.34 -1.82 2.34
N GLY A 144 -6.02 -0.92 3.27
CA GLY A 144 -4.69 -0.77 3.86
C GLY A 144 -3.97 0.50 3.42
N VAL A 145 -2.89 0.83 4.14
CA VAL A 145 -2.14 2.07 3.93
C VAL A 145 -1.22 2.03 2.71
N ASP A 146 -0.78 0.85 2.30
CA ASP A 146 -0.03 0.65 1.07
C ASP A 146 -0.97 0.03 0.02
N ILE A 147 -1.77 0.91 -0.59
CA ILE A 147 -2.77 0.54 -1.60
C ILE A 147 -2.07 -0.13 -2.78
N GLY A 148 -2.61 -1.25 -3.26
CA GLY A 148 -2.06 -1.95 -4.41
C GLY A 148 -0.74 -2.66 -4.14
N CYS A 149 -0.32 -2.78 -2.88
CA CYS A 149 0.81 -3.62 -2.49
C CYS A 149 0.62 -5.03 -3.08
N ARG A 150 1.67 -5.52 -3.75
CA ARG A 150 1.60 -6.72 -4.59
C ARG A 150 2.93 -7.46 -4.63
N MET A 151 2.83 -8.73 -5.01
CA MET A 151 3.99 -9.51 -5.44
C MET A 151 4.04 -9.49 -6.97
N SER A 152 5.25 -9.53 -7.53
CA SER A 152 5.49 -9.77 -8.95
C SER A 152 6.64 -10.74 -9.12
N LEU A 153 6.37 -11.91 -9.68
CA LEU A 153 7.36 -12.93 -10.02
C LEU A 153 7.56 -12.95 -11.53
N THR A 154 8.80 -12.84 -11.99
CA THR A 154 9.18 -13.08 -13.39
C THR A 154 10.11 -14.27 -13.49
N VAL A 155 9.76 -15.21 -14.36
CA VAL A 155 10.60 -16.34 -14.74
C VAL A 155 11.36 -15.97 -16.01
N PHE A 156 12.67 -16.24 -16.05
CA PHE A 156 13.51 -15.90 -17.21
C PHE A 156 13.92 -17.14 -18.01
N ASP A 157 14.31 -16.90 -19.25
CA ASP A 157 14.94 -17.87 -20.16
C ASP A 157 16.40 -18.12 -19.76
N ALA A 158 16.58 -18.57 -18.52
CA ALA A 158 17.87 -18.85 -17.91
C ALA A 158 17.71 -19.91 -16.82
N SER A 159 18.68 -20.82 -16.72
CA SER A 159 18.70 -21.82 -15.65
C SER A 159 19.14 -21.22 -14.31
N ALA A 160 18.87 -21.93 -13.22
CA ALA A 160 19.29 -21.54 -11.87
C ALA A 160 20.81 -21.37 -11.71
N ASP A 161 21.62 -22.00 -12.56
CA ASP A 161 23.08 -21.84 -12.56
C ASP A 161 23.54 -20.41 -12.89
N PHE A 162 22.68 -19.61 -13.52
CA PHE A 162 22.94 -18.18 -13.76
C PHE A 162 23.25 -17.45 -12.44
N LEU A 163 22.56 -17.82 -11.34
CA LEU A 163 22.76 -17.24 -10.01
C LEU A 163 24.21 -17.37 -9.53
N LYS A 164 24.83 -18.54 -9.78
CA LYS A 164 26.21 -18.83 -9.37
C LYS A 164 27.22 -18.14 -10.26
N ARG A 165 26.97 -18.11 -11.58
CA ARG A 165 27.91 -17.54 -12.56
C ARG A 165 27.96 -16.01 -12.51
N TYR A 166 26.81 -15.37 -12.23
CA TYR A 166 26.66 -13.91 -12.31
C TYR A 166 26.29 -13.26 -10.98
N THR A 167 26.59 -13.91 -9.84
CA THR A 167 26.24 -13.39 -8.50
C THR A 167 26.70 -11.94 -8.29
N TYR A 168 27.91 -11.59 -8.73
CA TYR A 168 28.42 -10.22 -8.56
C TYR A 168 27.60 -9.21 -9.36
N GLN A 169 27.39 -9.48 -10.65
CA GLN A 169 26.62 -8.63 -11.56
C GLN A 169 25.19 -8.45 -11.07
N MET A 170 24.56 -9.51 -10.54
CA MET A 170 23.21 -9.43 -9.99
C MET A 170 23.14 -8.56 -8.73
N LYS A 171 24.15 -8.60 -7.85
CA LYS A 171 24.23 -7.72 -6.68
C LYS A 171 24.39 -6.25 -7.07
N GLU A 172 25.25 -5.97 -8.05
CA GLU A 172 25.42 -4.60 -8.54
C GLU A 172 24.17 -4.12 -9.29
N ALA A 173 23.59 -4.94 -10.15
CA ALA A 173 22.34 -4.61 -10.83
C ALA A 173 21.20 -4.35 -9.83
N LEU A 174 21.09 -5.16 -8.77
CA LEU A 174 20.16 -4.89 -7.69
C LEU A 174 20.40 -3.51 -7.10
N LYS A 175 21.64 -3.13 -6.76
CA LYS A 175 22.00 -1.81 -6.20
C LYS A 175 21.66 -0.63 -7.12
N ASP A 176 21.96 -0.78 -8.40
CA ASP A 176 21.94 0.33 -9.36
C ASP A 176 20.55 0.55 -9.98
N PHE A 177 19.76 -0.52 -10.13
CA PHE A 177 18.47 -0.50 -10.83
C PHE A 177 17.25 -0.67 -9.94
N THR A 178 17.44 -0.65 -8.62
CA THR A 178 16.33 -0.54 -7.65
C THR A 178 16.60 0.56 -6.62
N HIS A 179 15.54 1.08 -6.02
CA HIS A 179 15.63 2.11 -4.99
C HIS A 179 14.77 1.76 -3.78
N PHE A 180 15.31 1.92 -2.58
CA PHE A 180 14.65 1.65 -1.32
C PHE A 180 14.68 2.89 -0.42
N GLY A 181 13.68 3.03 0.44
CA GLY A 181 13.48 4.19 1.30
C GLY A 181 12.17 4.96 1.03
N MET A 182 11.91 5.95 1.87
CA MET A 182 10.71 6.81 1.77
C MET A 182 10.89 7.95 0.76
N ASP A 183 12.11 8.41 0.58
CA ASP A 183 12.47 9.56 -0.24
C ASP A 183 13.36 9.17 -1.42
N GLY A 184 13.40 10.03 -2.43
CA GLY A 184 14.18 9.82 -3.65
C GLY A 184 13.55 8.85 -4.64
N GLY A 185 14.39 8.36 -5.53
CA GLY A 185 14.04 7.49 -6.65
C GLY A 185 15.31 6.95 -7.30
N LEU A 186 15.15 6.32 -8.47
CA LEU A 186 16.29 5.92 -9.28
C LEU A 186 17.05 7.15 -9.80
N GLY A 187 18.36 7.00 -10.00
CA GLY A 187 19.23 8.07 -10.52
C GLY A 187 19.03 8.38 -12.01
N PHE A 188 18.04 7.76 -12.65
CA PHE A 188 17.70 7.91 -14.05
C PHE A 188 16.18 7.91 -14.22
N GLU A 189 15.71 8.61 -15.25
CA GLU A 189 14.28 8.79 -15.50
C GLU A 189 13.57 7.46 -15.81
N GLN A 190 12.34 7.34 -15.32
CA GLN A 190 11.43 6.24 -15.64
C GLN A 190 10.25 6.78 -16.42
N GLU A 191 9.85 6.01 -17.42
CA GLU A 191 8.65 6.30 -18.22
C GLU A 191 7.68 5.13 -18.13
N HIS A 192 6.40 5.47 -17.99
CA HIS A 192 5.28 4.55 -18.03
C HIS A 192 3.98 5.33 -18.24
N GLU A 193 3.09 4.81 -19.08
CA GLU A 193 1.76 5.39 -19.40
C GLU A 193 0.89 5.71 -18.18
N VAL A 194 1.17 5.11 -17.01
CA VAL A 194 0.40 5.36 -15.80
C VAL A 194 0.53 6.81 -15.36
N LEU A 195 1.67 7.45 -15.65
CA LEU A 195 1.92 8.85 -15.31
C LEU A 195 1.12 9.83 -16.16
N ASP A 196 0.56 9.37 -17.28
CA ASP A 196 -0.23 10.19 -18.21
C ASP A 196 -1.74 10.10 -17.95
N ARG A 197 -2.15 9.25 -17.00
CA ARG A 197 -3.54 9.07 -16.58
C ARG A 197 -4.19 10.38 -16.16
N GLU A 198 -5.39 10.64 -16.69
CA GLU A 198 -6.12 11.88 -16.48
C GLU A 198 -6.55 12.08 -15.03
N GLU A 199 -6.68 10.99 -14.27
CA GLU A 199 -7.06 10.97 -12.86
C GLU A 199 -6.10 11.81 -11.99
N PHE A 200 -4.83 11.91 -12.38
CA PHE A 200 -3.89 12.81 -11.71
C PHE A 200 -4.30 14.28 -11.73
N ARG A 201 -5.21 14.68 -12.63
CA ARG A 201 -5.67 16.07 -12.80
C ARG A 201 -7.03 16.33 -12.17
N LEU A 202 -7.75 15.27 -11.76
CA LEU A 202 -9.16 15.36 -11.34
C LEU A 202 -9.34 15.90 -9.92
N THR A 203 -8.43 15.60 -8.99
CA THR A 203 -8.51 16.11 -7.61
C THR A 203 -7.26 16.92 -7.23
N PRO A 204 -7.37 17.91 -6.32
CA PRO A 204 -6.21 18.63 -5.80
C PRO A 204 -5.16 17.70 -5.19
N LEU A 205 -5.61 16.67 -4.45
CA LEU A 205 -4.73 15.67 -3.84
C LEU A 205 -3.87 14.95 -4.90
N LEU A 206 -4.49 14.45 -5.97
CA LEU A 206 -3.76 13.70 -6.99
C LEU A 206 -2.84 14.60 -7.82
N ARG A 207 -3.22 15.85 -8.10
CA ARG A 207 -2.35 16.83 -8.76
C ARG A 207 -1.07 17.07 -7.98
N ASP A 208 -1.18 17.26 -6.67
CA ASP A 208 -0.03 17.49 -5.80
C ASP A 208 0.87 16.24 -5.67
N LEU A 209 0.27 15.04 -5.79
CA LEU A 209 1.00 13.78 -5.71
C LEU A 209 1.66 13.36 -7.03
N HIS A 210 1.25 13.89 -8.18
CA HIS A 210 1.78 13.50 -9.49
C HIS A 210 3.31 13.63 -9.57
N GLY A 211 3.88 14.78 -9.21
CA GLY A 211 5.33 14.97 -9.22
C GLY A 211 6.07 14.02 -8.26
N LYS A 212 5.43 13.59 -7.18
CA LYS A 212 5.99 12.57 -6.28
C LYS A 212 5.93 11.18 -6.92
N ALA A 213 4.84 10.84 -7.60
CA ALA A 213 4.69 9.59 -8.35
C ALA A 213 5.76 9.48 -9.46
N VAL A 214 6.00 10.54 -10.23
CA VAL A 214 7.07 10.58 -11.24
C VAL A 214 8.43 10.23 -10.62
N ARG A 215 8.80 10.87 -9.50
CA ARG A 215 10.08 10.61 -8.83
C ARG A 215 10.22 9.21 -8.24
N GLN A 216 9.11 8.60 -7.81
CA GLN A 216 9.12 7.31 -7.12
C GLN A 216 8.87 6.10 -8.03
N LEU A 217 8.56 6.32 -9.31
CA LEU A 217 8.29 5.25 -10.26
C LEU A 217 9.46 4.27 -10.33
N GLY A 218 9.18 2.97 -10.29
CA GLY A 218 10.21 1.92 -10.32
C GLY A 218 11.01 1.76 -9.01
N SER A 219 10.61 2.41 -7.92
CA SER A 219 11.20 2.18 -6.59
C SER A 219 10.44 1.11 -5.80
N SER A 220 11.12 0.45 -4.85
CA SER A 220 10.54 -0.62 -4.01
C SER A 220 10.12 -0.11 -2.64
N GLY A 221 10.85 0.81 -2.03
CA GLY A 221 10.46 1.43 -0.78
C GLY A 221 11.03 0.90 0.52
N GLY A 222 10.23 0.89 1.58
CA GLY A 222 10.64 0.53 2.94
C GLY A 222 9.73 -0.52 3.58
N GLY A 223 9.95 -0.81 4.86
CA GLY A 223 9.22 -1.86 5.57
C GLY A 223 9.61 -3.25 5.07
N ASN A 224 8.62 -4.10 4.81
CA ASN A 224 8.81 -5.48 4.36
C ASN A 224 9.03 -5.61 2.84
N HIS A 225 9.17 -4.50 2.11
CA HIS A 225 9.38 -4.54 0.66
C HIS A 225 10.77 -5.08 0.31
N PHE A 226 10.84 -5.83 -0.78
CA PHE A 226 12.06 -6.46 -1.24
C PHE A 226 12.10 -6.65 -2.77
N VAL A 227 13.30 -6.88 -3.28
CA VAL A 227 13.54 -7.39 -4.62
C VAL A 227 14.58 -8.49 -4.50
N GLU A 228 14.26 -9.68 -4.96
CA GLU A 228 15.09 -10.85 -4.77
C GLU A 228 15.19 -11.73 -6.02
N PHE A 229 16.41 -12.19 -6.28
CA PHE A 229 16.66 -13.24 -7.25
C PHE A 229 16.74 -14.58 -6.55
N GLY A 230 16.18 -15.58 -7.20
CA GLY A 230 16.13 -16.94 -6.69
C GLY A 230 15.95 -17.96 -7.80
N GLU A 231 15.83 -19.20 -7.37
CA GLU A 231 15.53 -20.35 -8.22
C GLU A 231 14.06 -20.70 -8.05
N ILE A 232 13.35 -20.95 -9.15
CA ILE A 232 12.00 -21.52 -9.11
C ILE A 232 12.00 -22.90 -9.75
N ALA A 233 11.53 -23.88 -8.99
CA ALA A 233 11.19 -25.21 -9.49
C ALA A 233 9.72 -25.21 -9.90
N LEU A 234 9.44 -25.43 -11.19
CA LEU A 234 8.09 -25.52 -11.74
C LEU A 234 7.68 -26.98 -11.90
N GLN A 235 6.42 -27.29 -11.59
CA GLN A 235 5.82 -28.61 -11.84
C GLN A 235 5.32 -28.73 -13.28
N GLU A 236 5.06 -29.96 -13.73
CA GLU A 236 4.37 -30.21 -15.00
C GLU A 236 2.98 -29.55 -15.02
N ASN A 237 2.55 -29.04 -16.18
CA ASN A 237 1.24 -28.40 -16.38
C ASN A 237 0.94 -27.23 -15.40
N ASN A 238 1.97 -26.50 -14.97
CA ASN A 238 1.82 -25.32 -14.14
C ASN A 238 1.09 -24.17 -14.87
N VAL A 239 0.53 -23.23 -14.10
CA VAL A 239 -0.27 -22.09 -14.58
C VAL A 239 0.51 -21.11 -15.47
N LEU A 240 1.84 -21.17 -15.50
CA LEU A 240 2.65 -20.35 -16.41
C LEU A 240 2.73 -20.95 -17.81
N ASN A 241 2.27 -22.19 -18.00
CA ASN A 241 2.42 -22.96 -19.23
C ASN A 241 3.89 -23.08 -19.68
N LEU A 242 4.81 -23.10 -18.71
CA LEU A 242 6.23 -23.36 -18.95
C LEU A 242 6.54 -24.84 -18.70
N PRO A 243 7.56 -25.41 -19.35
CA PRO A 243 8.02 -26.77 -19.06
C PRO A 243 8.38 -26.96 -17.58
N GLU A 244 8.25 -28.20 -17.09
CA GLU A 244 8.79 -28.57 -15.79
C GLU A 244 10.30 -28.32 -15.75
N GLY A 245 10.81 -27.77 -14.64
CA GLY A 245 12.24 -27.54 -14.48
C GLY A 245 12.60 -26.42 -13.50
N ASN A 246 13.90 -26.15 -13.42
CA ASN A 246 14.47 -25.11 -12.55
C ASN A 246 14.90 -23.89 -13.36
N TYR A 247 14.34 -22.75 -13.02
CA TYR A 247 14.55 -21.49 -13.71
C TYR A 247 15.12 -20.43 -12.78
N LEU A 248 15.86 -19.48 -13.36
CA LEU A 248 16.12 -18.21 -12.71
C LEU A 248 14.81 -17.41 -12.63
N ALA A 249 14.52 -16.86 -11.46
CA ALA A 249 13.39 -15.96 -11.26
C ALA A 249 13.76 -14.71 -10.46
N LEU A 250 13.01 -13.65 -10.72
CA LEU A 250 13.03 -12.40 -9.96
C LEU A 250 11.67 -12.21 -9.30
N LEU A 251 11.68 -12.06 -7.99
CA LEU A 251 10.53 -11.71 -7.19
C LEU A 251 10.69 -10.30 -6.63
N SER A 252 9.68 -9.46 -6.77
CA SER A 252 9.61 -8.20 -6.03
C SER A 252 8.32 -8.07 -5.23
N HIS A 253 8.44 -7.42 -4.08
CA HIS A 253 7.36 -7.01 -3.19
C HIS A 253 7.42 -5.50 -2.99
N SER A 254 6.40 -4.80 -3.47
CA SER A 254 6.26 -3.36 -3.32
C SER A 254 4.79 -2.95 -3.47
N GLY A 255 4.53 -1.65 -3.47
CA GLY A 255 3.20 -1.09 -3.57
C GLY A 255 3.22 0.29 -4.23
N SER A 256 2.20 1.09 -3.95
CA SER A 256 1.98 2.39 -4.59
C SER A 256 2.80 3.52 -3.96
N ARG A 257 3.75 3.19 -3.09
CA ARG A 257 4.74 4.13 -2.54
C ARG A 257 4.06 5.28 -1.79
N GLY A 258 4.61 6.49 -1.91
CA GLY A 258 4.06 7.66 -1.26
C GLY A 258 2.71 8.11 -1.82
N LEU A 259 2.33 7.67 -3.03
CA LEU A 259 1.04 7.97 -3.66
C LEU A 259 -0.09 7.31 -2.87
N GLY A 260 -0.09 5.97 -2.76
CA GLY A 260 -1.17 5.28 -2.04
C GLY A 260 -1.16 5.57 -0.54
N ALA A 261 0.00 5.78 0.09
CA ALA A 261 0.07 6.18 1.49
C ALA A 261 -0.64 7.53 1.75
N ALA A 262 -0.49 8.49 0.83
CA ALA A 262 -1.16 9.79 0.94
C ALA A 262 -2.66 9.68 0.68
N ILE A 263 -3.07 8.90 -0.33
CA ILE A 263 -4.47 8.60 -0.64
C ILE A 263 -5.15 7.91 0.55
N ALA A 264 -4.57 6.82 1.06
CA ALA A 264 -5.09 6.09 2.20
C ALA A 264 -5.24 6.99 3.42
N LYS A 265 -4.23 7.84 3.72
CA LYS A 265 -4.31 8.79 4.83
C LYS A 265 -5.45 9.79 4.67
N HIS A 266 -5.58 10.40 3.50
CA HIS A 266 -6.61 11.41 3.23
C HIS A 266 -8.01 10.81 3.40
N TYR A 267 -8.31 9.74 2.67
CA TYR A 267 -9.65 9.16 2.66
C TYR A 267 -10.00 8.39 3.93
N SER A 268 -9.01 7.86 4.68
CA SER A 268 -9.27 7.30 6.01
C SER A 268 -9.68 8.37 7.03
N LEU A 269 -9.15 9.59 6.92
CA LEU A 269 -9.58 10.71 7.76
C LEU A 269 -10.98 11.16 7.36
N LEU A 270 -11.23 11.33 6.06
CA LEU A 270 -12.54 11.71 5.54
C LEU A 270 -13.63 10.69 5.94
N ALA A 271 -13.35 9.39 5.80
CA ALA A 271 -14.28 8.33 6.21
C ALA A 271 -14.68 8.46 7.69
N ARG A 272 -13.74 8.77 8.59
CA ARG A 272 -14.01 8.96 10.03
C ARG A 272 -14.77 10.25 10.35
N GLU A 273 -14.75 11.22 9.45
CA GLU A 273 -15.53 12.46 9.60
C GLU A 273 -16.99 12.23 9.21
N VAL A 274 -17.23 11.56 8.07
CA VAL A 274 -18.58 11.36 7.49
C VAL A 274 -19.31 10.13 8.04
N CYS A 275 -18.58 9.11 8.48
CA CYS A 275 -19.12 7.88 9.06
C CYS A 275 -18.65 7.75 10.52
N ARG A 276 -19.55 8.01 11.47
CA ARG A 276 -19.27 7.89 12.91
C ARG A 276 -19.62 6.49 13.40
N LEU A 277 -18.62 5.83 13.98
CA LEU A 277 -18.74 4.51 14.60
C LEU A 277 -18.32 4.57 16.07
N PRO A 278 -18.71 3.58 16.90
CA PRO A 278 -18.16 3.39 18.24
C PRO A 278 -16.64 3.41 18.24
N ARG A 279 -16.04 3.82 19.37
CA ARG A 279 -14.60 4.12 19.49
C ARG A 279 -13.72 2.95 19.02
N GLU A 280 -14.10 1.74 19.37
CA GLU A 280 -13.43 0.50 19.02
C GLU A 280 -13.42 0.25 17.49
N ALA A 281 -14.46 0.69 16.78
CA ALA A 281 -14.66 0.44 15.35
C ALA A 281 -14.30 1.64 14.46
N GLN A 282 -13.71 2.71 15.00
CA GLN A 282 -13.40 3.92 14.20
C GLN A 282 -12.50 3.67 13.00
N HIS A 283 -11.63 2.65 13.04
CA HIS A 283 -10.80 2.27 11.89
C HIS A 283 -11.58 1.54 10.79
N PHE A 284 -12.85 1.24 11.00
CA PHE A 284 -13.74 0.65 10.00
C PHE A 284 -14.71 1.66 9.37
N ALA A 285 -14.56 2.96 9.64
CA ALA A 285 -15.36 3.98 8.99
C ALA A 285 -15.22 3.88 7.47
N TRP A 286 -16.34 4.04 6.75
CA TRP A 286 -16.41 3.82 5.30
C TRP A 286 -16.83 5.08 4.54
N LEU A 287 -16.69 4.98 3.23
CA LEU A 287 -17.25 5.90 2.25
C LEU A 287 -18.28 5.14 1.41
N ASP A 288 -19.48 5.70 1.25
CA ASP A 288 -20.51 5.12 0.39
C ASP A 288 -20.17 5.43 -1.07
N LEU A 289 -20.16 4.40 -1.92
CA LEU A 289 -19.84 4.56 -3.34
C LEU A 289 -20.91 5.35 -4.10
N ASN A 290 -22.10 5.62 -3.55
CA ASN A 290 -23.06 6.53 -4.18
C ASN A 290 -22.71 8.02 -3.93
N THR A 291 -21.69 8.31 -3.12
CA THR A 291 -21.27 9.68 -2.79
C THR A 291 -20.02 10.09 -3.58
N GLU A 292 -19.83 11.40 -3.76
CA GLU A 292 -18.62 11.95 -4.39
C GLU A 292 -17.35 11.46 -3.70
N ALA A 293 -17.28 11.53 -2.37
CA ALA A 293 -16.13 11.07 -1.60
C ALA A 293 -15.80 9.58 -1.81
N GLY A 294 -16.84 8.72 -1.91
CA GLY A 294 -16.67 7.30 -2.21
C GLY A 294 -16.14 7.06 -3.62
N GLN A 295 -16.70 7.76 -4.62
CA GLN A 295 -16.25 7.67 -6.01
C GLN A 295 -14.81 8.18 -6.20
N GLU A 296 -14.47 9.31 -5.58
CA GLU A 296 -13.10 9.84 -5.63
C GLU A 296 -12.08 8.90 -4.97
N TYR A 297 -12.41 8.29 -3.83
CA TYR A 297 -11.54 7.32 -3.20
C TYR A 297 -11.38 6.08 -4.10
N TRP A 298 -12.47 5.56 -4.66
CA TRP A 298 -12.44 4.40 -5.52
C TRP A 298 -11.51 4.62 -6.73
N MET A 299 -11.68 5.74 -7.42
CA MET A 299 -10.82 6.15 -8.54
C MET A 299 -9.35 6.32 -8.10
N SER A 300 -9.12 6.97 -6.96
CA SER A 300 -7.76 7.17 -6.42
C SER A 300 -7.09 5.86 -6.04
N MET A 301 -7.86 4.92 -5.49
CA MET A 301 -7.41 3.57 -5.16
C MET A 301 -7.03 2.81 -6.43
N ASP A 302 -7.85 2.86 -7.48
CA ASP A 302 -7.57 2.25 -8.78
C ASP A 302 -6.28 2.80 -9.41
N LEU A 303 -6.13 4.13 -9.44
CA LEU A 303 -4.90 4.78 -9.89
C LEU A 303 -3.67 4.32 -9.10
N ALA A 304 -3.77 4.26 -7.76
CA ALA A 304 -2.68 3.79 -6.91
C ALA A 304 -2.35 2.31 -7.18
N GLY A 305 -3.37 1.48 -7.43
CA GLY A 305 -3.24 0.11 -7.87
C GLY A 305 -2.39 0.01 -9.13
N ASP A 306 -2.79 0.69 -10.21
CA ASP A 306 -2.05 0.68 -11.47
C ASP A 306 -0.64 1.26 -11.35
N TYR A 307 -0.46 2.29 -10.53
CA TYR A 307 0.86 2.85 -10.26
C TYR A 307 1.76 1.85 -9.53
N ALA A 308 1.23 1.06 -8.59
CA ALA A 308 1.99 -0.02 -7.98
C ALA A 308 2.43 -1.05 -9.03
N ARG A 309 1.54 -1.45 -9.95
CA ARG A 309 1.87 -2.36 -11.07
C ARG A 309 3.02 -1.81 -11.90
N ALA A 310 2.92 -0.55 -12.30
CA ALA A 310 3.94 0.15 -13.08
C ALA A 310 5.31 0.15 -12.39
N CYS A 311 5.37 0.35 -11.07
CA CYS A 311 6.62 0.25 -10.31
C CYS A 311 7.27 -1.13 -10.45
N HIS A 312 6.50 -2.20 -10.32
CA HIS A 312 7.00 -3.57 -10.49
C HIS A 312 7.47 -3.83 -11.93
N GLU A 313 6.70 -3.41 -12.93
CA GLU A 313 7.09 -3.55 -14.33
C GLU A 313 8.41 -2.84 -14.62
N ARG A 314 8.61 -1.63 -14.10
CA ARG A 314 9.89 -0.90 -14.21
C ARG A 314 11.03 -1.59 -13.48
N ILE A 315 10.83 -2.06 -12.26
CA ILE A 315 11.85 -2.82 -11.50
C ILE A 315 12.32 -4.04 -12.32
N HIS A 316 11.37 -4.83 -12.81
CA HIS A 316 11.65 -6.05 -13.54
C HIS A 316 12.31 -5.76 -14.89
N LEU A 317 11.81 -4.77 -15.64
CA LEU A 317 12.37 -4.38 -16.93
C LEU A 317 13.81 -3.86 -16.80
N ASN A 318 14.08 -3.01 -15.81
CA ASN A 318 15.40 -2.44 -15.60
C ASN A 318 16.42 -3.55 -15.27
N LEU A 319 16.08 -4.45 -14.35
CA LEU A 319 16.94 -5.58 -13.97
C LEU A 319 17.14 -6.59 -15.12
N ALA A 320 16.07 -6.90 -15.85
CA ALA A 320 16.14 -7.79 -17.01
C ALA A 320 17.08 -7.24 -18.09
N LYS A 321 16.92 -5.95 -18.44
CA LYS A 321 17.79 -5.27 -19.41
C LYS A 321 19.25 -5.22 -18.96
N ALA A 322 19.50 -4.85 -17.70
CA ALA A 322 20.85 -4.74 -17.16
C ALA A 322 21.62 -6.08 -17.15
N LEU A 323 20.90 -7.20 -17.01
CA LEU A 323 21.49 -8.54 -16.93
C LEU A 323 21.37 -9.33 -18.24
N GLY A 324 20.77 -8.76 -19.30
CA GLY A 324 20.53 -9.47 -20.57
C GLY A 324 19.57 -10.65 -20.44
N LEU A 325 18.63 -10.59 -19.49
CA LEU A 325 17.66 -11.66 -19.24
C LEU A 325 16.38 -11.45 -20.04
N LYS A 326 15.89 -12.52 -20.66
CA LYS A 326 14.62 -12.53 -21.40
C LYS A 326 13.50 -13.09 -20.51
N PRO A 327 12.44 -12.32 -20.20
CA PRO A 327 11.28 -12.84 -19.48
C PRO A 327 10.55 -13.92 -20.30
N LEU A 328 10.14 -15.00 -19.63
CA LEU A 328 9.27 -16.05 -20.19
C LEU A 328 7.83 -15.90 -19.72
N ALA A 329 7.63 -15.64 -18.43
CA ALA A 329 6.31 -15.49 -17.82
C ALA A 329 6.38 -14.52 -16.64
N ASN A 330 5.25 -13.89 -16.32
CA ASN A 330 5.07 -13.06 -15.15
C ASN A 330 3.78 -13.43 -14.41
N VAL A 331 3.83 -13.52 -13.08
CA VAL A 331 2.65 -13.56 -12.21
C VAL A 331 2.72 -12.38 -11.28
N ASN A 332 1.59 -11.71 -11.12
CA ASN A 332 1.43 -10.64 -10.16
C ASN A 332 0.12 -10.80 -9.40
N ASN A 333 0.15 -10.51 -8.10
CA ASN A 333 -1.02 -10.64 -7.25
C ASN A 333 -1.09 -9.51 -6.22
N HIS A 334 -2.17 -8.74 -6.30
CA HIS A 334 -2.51 -7.70 -5.32
C HIS A 334 -2.80 -8.37 -3.98
N HIS A 335 -2.44 -7.69 -2.88
CA HIS A 335 -2.82 -8.15 -1.55
C HIS A 335 -3.31 -7.08 -0.58
N ASN A 336 -3.36 -5.81 -1.01
CA ASN A 336 -4.00 -4.71 -0.29
C ASN A 336 -4.86 -3.91 -1.28
N PHE A 337 -6.12 -4.30 -1.45
CA PHE A 337 -7.01 -3.69 -2.45
C PHE A 337 -8.48 -4.02 -2.17
N ALA A 338 -9.40 -3.33 -2.84
CA ALA A 338 -10.81 -3.68 -2.88
C ALA A 338 -11.30 -3.85 -4.32
N TRP A 339 -12.19 -4.81 -4.54
CA TRP A 339 -12.77 -5.08 -5.86
C TRP A 339 -14.27 -5.17 -5.76
N ARG A 340 -14.96 -4.78 -6.84
CA ARG A 340 -16.38 -5.09 -6.99
C ARG A 340 -16.51 -6.50 -7.57
N GLU A 341 -17.04 -7.43 -6.80
CA GLU A 341 -17.10 -8.85 -7.16
C GLU A 341 -18.50 -9.42 -6.93
N GLU A 342 -18.87 -10.41 -7.75
CA GLU A 342 -20.07 -11.21 -7.53
C GLU A 342 -19.74 -12.30 -6.49
N ILE A 343 -20.34 -12.19 -5.30
CA ILE A 343 -20.06 -13.09 -4.17
C ILE A 343 -21.07 -14.25 -4.06
N ALA A 344 -22.19 -14.14 -4.79
CA ALA A 344 -23.20 -15.17 -5.00
C ALA A 344 -23.98 -14.78 -6.28
N PRO A 345 -24.69 -15.72 -6.94
CA PRO A 345 -25.45 -15.40 -8.16
C PRO A 345 -26.37 -14.18 -8.01
N GLY A 346 -26.12 -13.14 -8.79
CA GLY A 346 -26.84 -11.87 -8.79
C GLY A 346 -26.51 -10.91 -7.63
N ARG A 347 -25.54 -11.25 -6.76
CA ARG A 347 -25.16 -10.46 -5.58
C ARG A 347 -23.75 -9.91 -5.72
N MET A 348 -23.67 -8.62 -6.05
CA MET A 348 -22.42 -7.87 -6.05
C MET A 348 -22.06 -7.36 -4.65
N ALA A 349 -20.77 -7.30 -4.34
CA ALA A 349 -20.25 -6.70 -3.12
C ALA A 349 -18.89 -6.04 -3.38
N ILE A 350 -18.45 -5.19 -2.45
CA ILE A 350 -17.10 -4.63 -2.43
C ILE A 350 -16.24 -5.50 -1.53
N VAL A 351 -15.37 -6.30 -2.13
CA VAL A 351 -14.50 -7.27 -1.46
C VAL A 351 -13.15 -6.63 -1.17
N HIS A 352 -12.91 -6.33 0.10
CA HIS A 352 -11.66 -5.82 0.63
C HIS A 352 -10.75 -6.99 0.96
N ARG A 353 -9.50 -6.95 0.50
CA ARG A 353 -8.45 -7.88 0.89
C ARG A 353 -7.27 -7.09 1.44
N LYS A 354 -6.87 -7.43 2.67
CA LYS A 354 -5.69 -6.85 3.32
C LYS A 354 -4.77 -7.93 3.79
N GLY A 355 -3.59 -7.98 3.20
CA GLY A 355 -2.72 -9.15 3.28
C GLY A 355 -3.39 -10.45 2.86
N ALA A 356 -4.29 -10.39 1.89
CA ALA A 356 -4.92 -11.56 1.29
C ALA A 356 -5.01 -11.33 -0.22
N THR A 357 -4.95 -12.39 -1.01
CA THR A 357 -4.84 -12.28 -2.47
C THR A 357 -5.98 -13.00 -3.17
N PRO A 358 -6.45 -12.52 -4.34
CA PRO A 358 -7.42 -13.26 -5.15
C PRO A 358 -6.92 -14.67 -5.51
N ALA A 359 -7.81 -15.65 -5.41
CA ALA A 359 -7.59 -17.08 -5.63
C ALA A 359 -8.81 -17.73 -6.31
N GLN A 360 -9.35 -17.04 -7.33
CA GLN A 360 -10.38 -17.58 -8.20
C GLN A 360 -9.88 -18.87 -8.87
N LYS A 361 -10.81 -19.73 -9.31
CA LYS A 361 -10.44 -21.00 -9.94
C LYS A 361 -9.55 -20.76 -11.17
N GLY A 362 -8.35 -21.32 -11.18
CA GLY A 362 -7.40 -21.14 -12.29
C GLY A 362 -6.51 -19.89 -12.18
N GLN A 363 -6.72 -19.03 -11.18
CA GLN A 363 -5.96 -17.79 -11.04
C GLN A 363 -4.56 -18.06 -10.48
N ALA A 364 -3.53 -17.65 -11.22
CA ALA A 364 -2.16 -17.69 -10.74
C ALA A 364 -1.94 -16.73 -9.58
N GLY A 365 -1.13 -17.15 -8.60
CA GLY A 365 -0.70 -16.30 -7.50
C GLY A 365 0.65 -16.71 -6.95
N LEU A 366 1.19 -15.88 -6.06
CA LEU A 366 2.42 -16.18 -5.34
C LEU A 366 2.25 -15.92 -3.84
N ILE A 367 2.70 -16.88 -3.04
CA ILE A 367 2.69 -16.81 -1.58
C ILE A 367 4.13 -16.91 -1.07
N PRO A 368 4.84 -15.78 -0.84
CA PRO A 368 6.20 -15.76 -0.30
C PRO A 368 6.26 -16.21 1.16
N GLY A 369 7.38 -16.84 1.53
CA GLY A 369 7.74 -17.08 2.92
C GLY A 369 8.43 -15.87 3.54
N SER A 370 9.75 -15.93 3.60
CA SER A 370 10.65 -14.91 4.13
C SER A 370 11.92 -14.87 3.27
N MET A 371 12.83 -13.94 3.55
CA MET A 371 14.13 -13.85 2.87
C MET A 371 14.98 -15.13 2.90
N ALA A 372 14.64 -16.13 3.75
CA ALA A 372 15.37 -17.39 3.86
C ALA A 372 14.49 -18.65 3.70
N THR A 373 13.20 -18.49 3.43
CA THR A 373 12.26 -19.61 3.29
C THR A 373 11.58 -19.59 1.93
N ALA A 374 10.94 -20.69 1.57
CA ALA A 374 10.33 -20.84 0.25
C ALA A 374 9.20 -19.85 0.01
N GLY A 375 9.05 -19.42 -1.25
CA GLY A 375 7.80 -18.90 -1.79
C GLY A 375 7.14 -19.96 -2.68
N TYR A 376 5.83 -19.87 -2.85
CA TYR A 376 5.05 -20.85 -3.60
C TYR A 376 4.29 -20.20 -4.74
N LEU A 377 4.55 -20.65 -5.98
CA LEU A 377 3.67 -20.41 -7.12
C LEU A 377 2.42 -21.26 -6.91
N VAL A 378 1.26 -20.62 -6.97
CA VAL A 378 -0.01 -21.26 -6.68
C VAL A 378 -1.05 -20.99 -7.76
N CYS A 379 -2.04 -21.88 -7.83
CA CYS A 379 -3.24 -21.71 -8.62
C CYS A 379 -4.47 -21.73 -7.69
N GLY A 380 -5.35 -20.75 -7.82
CA GLY A 380 -6.57 -20.64 -7.02
C GLY A 380 -7.56 -21.77 -7.31
N LYS A 381 -8.22 -22.28 -6.27
CA LYS A 381 -9.26 -23.32 -6.36
C LYS A 381 -10.67 -22.74 -6.44
N GLY A 382 -10.85 -21.43 -6.23
CA GLY A 382 -12.16 -20.77 -6.28
C GLY A 382 -13.07 -21.12 -5.11
N MET A 383 -12.53 -21.08 -3.88
CA MET A 383 -13.30 -21.37 -2.68
C MET A 383 -14.22 -20.21 -2.31
N GLU A 384 -15.53 -20.36 -2.56
CA GLU A 384 -16.55 -19.33 -2.29
C GLU A 384 -16.60 -18.92 -0.81
N ALA A 385 -16.46 -19.88 0.12
CA ALA A 385 -16.42 -19.60 1.56
C ALA A 385 -15.20 -18.77 2.00
N ALA A 386 -14.20 -18.62 1.14
CA ALA A 386 -13.06 -17.73 1.32
C ALA A 386 -13.18 -16.45 0.47
N LEU A 387 -14.33 -16.20 -0.16
CA LEU A 387 -14.53 -15.13 -1.15
C LEU A 387 -13.45 -15.20 -2.24
N ASN A 388 -13.16 -16.42 -2.73
CA ASN A 388 -12.14 -16.69 -3.73
C ASN A 388 -10.80 -16.03 -3.38
N SER A 389 -10.33 -16.22 -2.15
CA SER A 389 -9.11 -15.59 -1.62
C SER A 389 -8.18 -16.60 -0.96
N ALA A 390 -6.89 -16.24 -0.89
CA ALA A 390 -5.84 -16.99 -0.21
C ALA A 390 -4.90 -16.07 0.59
N SER A 391 -3.98 -16.65 1.36
CA SER A 391 -2.92 -15.90 2.04
C SER A 391 -2.04 -15.13 1.07
N HIS A 392 -1.45 -14.03 1.54
CA HIS A 392 -0.49 -13.25 0.75
C HIS A 392 0.97 -13.62 1.00
N GLY A 393 1.25 -14.45 2.01
CA GLY A 393 2.59 -14.82 2.44
C GLY A 393 2.57 -15.60 3.74
N ALA A 394 3.70 -15.63 4.46
CA ALA A 394 3.78 -16.30 5.76
C ALA A 394 3.01 -15.56 6.87
N GLY A 395 2.96 -14.23 6.81
CA GLY A 395 2.45 -13.38 7.90
C GLY A 395 3.39 -13.34 9.11
N ARG A 396 3.29 -12.28 9.93
CA ARG A 396 4.19 -12.10 11.07
C ARG A 396 3.78 -12.99 12.24
N ALA A 397 4.77 -13.57 12.91
CA ALA A 397 4.62 -14.27 14.18
C ALA A 397 4.92 -13.36 15.38
N MET A 398 5.55 -12.20 15.14
CA MET A 398 5.83 -11.19 16.17
C MET A 398 5.92 -9.78 15.58
N SER A 399 5.75 -8.76 16.43
CA SER A 399 5.89 -7.35 16.05
C SER A 399 7.32 -7.01 15.61
N ARG A 400 7.48 -5.94 14.83
CA ARG A 400 8.78 -5.41 14.41
C ARG A 400 9.65 -5.04 15.61
N GLN A 401 9.05 -4.38 16.61
CA GLN A 401 9.72 -4.04 17.86
C GLN A 401 10.23 -5.29 18.58
N LYS A 402 9.38 -6.32 18.73
CA LYS A 402 9.78 -7.58 19.38
C LYS A 402 10.90 -8.27 18.62
N ALA A 403 10.90 -8.23 17.28
CA ALA A 403 12.00 -8.77 16.47
C ALA A 403 13.30 -7.99 16.68
N LYS A 404 13.25 -6.65 16.70
CA LYS A 404 14.38 -5.77 17.04
C LYS A 404 14.97 -6.08 18.42
N ASP A 405 14.11 -6.33 19.41
CA ASP A 405 14.54 -6.61 20.78
C ASP A 405 15.06 -8.06 20.94
N SER A 406 14.63 -8.99 20.09
CA SER A 406 14.94 -10.42 20.22
C SER A 406 16.16 -10.88 19.42
N PHE A 407 16.55 -10.14 18.38
CA PHE A 407 17.52 -10.62 17.40
C PHE A 407 18.65 -9.64 17.14
N THR A 408 19.82 -10.18 16.83
CA THR A 408 21.01 -9.40 16.47
C THR A 408 21.33 -9.50 14.98
N GLN A 409 22.01 -8.48 14.45
CA GLN A 409 22.47 -8.47 13.07
C GLN A 409 23.46 -9.61 12.77
N SER A 410 24.26 -10.05 13.75
CA SER A 410 25.17 -11.19 13.58
C SER A 410 24.42 -12.51 13.47
N ALA A 411 23.36 -12.70 14.28
CA ALA A 411 22.48 -13.87 14.17
C ALA A 411 21.77 -13.92 12.82
N LEU A 412 21.27 -12.77 12.32
CA LEU A 412 20.64 -12.67 11.01
C LEU A 412 21.60 -13.09 9.90
N LYS A 413 22.82 -12.52 9.88
CA LYS A 413 23.85 -12.88 8.90
C LYS A 413 24.21 -14.37 8.95
N LYS A 414 24.32 -14.95 10.15
CA LYS A 414 24.61 -16.38 10.33
C LYS A 414 23.51 -17.25 9.74
N LEU A 415 22.24 -16.96 10.06
CA LEU A 415 21.08 -17.70 9.53
C LEU A 415 21.04 -17.64 8.00
N LEU A 416 21.21 -16.45 7.43
CA LEU A 416 21.20 -16.27 5.97
C LEU A 416 22.36 -16.98 5.29
N SER A 417 23.56 -16.93 5.87
CA SER A 417 24.72 -17.66 5.34
C SER A 417 24.49 -19.17 5.36
N GLN A 418 23.86 -19.71 6.41
CA GLN A 418 23.49 -21.13 6.48
C GLN A 418 22.43 -21.51 5.43
N ALA A 419 21.53 -20.60 5.10
CA ALA A 419 20.52 -20.77 4.06
C ALA A 419 21.06 -20.51 2.63
N GLY A 420 22.33 -20.11 2.48
CA GLY A 420 22.90 -19.74 1.18
C GLY A 420 22.31 -18.47 0.58
N VAL A 421 21.84 -17.54 1.42
CA VAL A 421 21.23 -16.27 1.03
C VAL A 421 22.20 -15.11 1.25
N THR A 422 22.35 -14.28 0.22
CA THR A 422 23.04 -12.99 0.31
C THR A 422 22.02 -11.87 0.52
N LEU A 423 22.15 -11.11 1.59
CA LEU A 423 21.29 -9.95 1.88
C LEU A 423 22.04 -8.63 1.60
N ILE A 424 21.39 -7.74 0.85
CA ILE A 424 21.80 -6.36 0.58
C ILE A 424 20.83 -5.42 1.30
N GLY A 425 21.32 -4.71 2.31
CA GLY A 425 20.47 -3.90 3.19
C GLY A 425 19.76 -4.77 4.24
N GLY A 426 18.49 -4.49 4.49
CA GLY A 426 17.66 -5.22 5.46
C GLY A 426 17.94 -4.87 6.92
N SER A 427 16.98 -5.23 7.77
CA SER A 427 17.05 -5.04 9.23
C SER A 427 16.63 -6.32 9.97
N VAL A 428 16.94 -6.40 11.26
CA VAL A 428 16.52 -7.51 12.13
C VAL A 428 15.00 -7.61 12.30
N GLU A 429 14.24 -6.57 11.93
CA GLU A 429 12.76 -6.60 11.96
C GLU A 429 12.19 -7.66 11.03
N GLU A 430 12.93 -7.98 9.97
CA GLU A 430 12.53 -8.90 8.90
C GLU A 430 13.25 -10.25 9.01
N MET A 431 13.84 -10.55 10.18
CA MET A 431 14.40 -11.87 10.50
C MET A 431 13.41 -12.99 10.11
N PRO A 432 13.83 -14.07 9.44
CA PRO A 432 12.95 -15.18 9.08
C PRO A 432 12.11 -15.75 10.24
N LEU A 433 12.69 -15.81 11.45
CA LEU A 433 12.01 -16.25 12.67
C LEU A 433 10.94 -15.26 13.19
N ALA A 434 10.86 -14.05 12.63
CA ALA A 434 9.79 -13.10 12.93
C ALA A 434 8.49 -13.39 12.15
N TYR A 435 8.56 -14.30 11.18
CA TYR A 435 7.44 -14.75 10.36
C TYR A 435 6.93 -16.12 10.83
N LYS A 436 5.68 -16.44 10.48
CA LYS A 436 5.14 -17.79 10.70
C LYS A 436 5.84 -18.78 9.77
N ASP A 437 5.72 -20.05 10.12
CA ASP A 437 6.15 -21.15 9.27
C ASP A 437 5.31 -21.20 7.98
N ILE A 438 5.95 -20.94 6.85
CA ILE A 438 5.29 -20.88 5.54
C ILE A 438 4.70 -22.23 5.13
N ASP A 439 5.37 -23.35 5.46
CA ASP A 439 4.90 -24.68 5.07
C ASP A 439 3.60 -25.03 5.82
N ARG A 440 3.52 -24.60 7.08
CA ARG A 440 2.29 -24.69 7.87
C ARG A 440 1.17 -23.82 7.29
N VAL A 441 1.49 -22.58 6.91
CA VAL A 441 0.50 -21.68 6.27
C VAL A 441 -0.06 -22.34 5.02
N MET A 442 0.80 -22.85 4.14
CA MET A 442 0.42 -23.56 2.92
C MET A 442 -0.44 -24.79 3.19
N TYR A 443 -0.04 -25.65 4.14
CA TYR A 443 -0.82 -26.82 4.53
C TYR A 443 -2.24 -26.44 4.97
N THR A 444 -2.40 -25.37 5.74
CA THR A 444 -3.71 -24.94 6.25
C THR A 444 -4.64 -24.25 5.23
N GLN A 445 -4.15 -24.00 4.01
CA GLN A 445 -4.93 -23.43 2.91
C GLN A 445 -4.93 -24.32 1.66
N GLU A 446 -4.67 -25.62 1.78
CA GLU A 446 -4.72 -26.58 0.67
C GLU A 446 -6.07 -26.60 -0.06
N THR A 447 -7.15 -26.17 0.61
CA THR A 447 -8.49 -26.06 0.02
C THR A 447 -8.68 -24.77 -0.80
N LEU A 448 -7.83 -23.77 -0.59
CA LEU A 448 -7.89 -22.46 -1.26
C LEU A 448 -7.06 -22.43 -2.54
N VAL A 449 -5.91 -23.10 -2.51
CA VAL A 449 -4.91 -23.07 -3.59
C VAL A 449 -4.26 -24.42 -3.83
N GLU A 450 -3.75 -24.61 -5.04
CA GLU A 450 -2.85 -25.71 -5.42
C GLU A 450 -1.44 -25.16 -5.62
N VAL A 451 -0.43 -25.86 -5.08
CA VAL A 451 0.98 -25.50 -5.28
C VAL A 451 1.46 -26.04 -6.62
N GLN A 452 2.00 -25.17 -7.46
CA GLN A 452 2.48 -25.50 -8.81
C GLN A 452 3.95 -25.15 -9.05
N GLY A 453 4.60 -24.54 -8.06
CA GLY A 453 6.04 -24.31 -8.09
C GLY A 453 6.57 -23.81 -6.75
N LYS A 454 7.88 -23.92 -6.58
CA LYS A 454 8.59 -23.53 -5.35
C LYS A 454 9.75 -22.60 -5.69
N PHE A 455 9.68 -21.37 -5.18
CA PHE A 455 10.71 -20.35 -5.30
C PHE A 455 11.61 -20.35 -4.06
N MET A 456 12.92 -20.32 -4.26
CA MET A 456 13.91 -20.21 -3.19
C MET A 456 14.77 -18.95 -3.39
N PRO A 457 14.73 -17.97 -2.46
CA PRO A 457 15.54 -16.77 -2.57
C PRO A 457 17.03 -17.09 -2.43
N ARG A 458 17.88 -16.35 -3.15
CA ARG A 458 19.35 -16.45 -3.09
C ARG A 458 20.04 -15.11 -2.90
N ILE A 459 19.53 -14.06 -3.54
CA ILE A 459 20.06 -12.70 -3.40
C ILE A 459 18.89 -11.78 -3.12
N VAL A 460 18.83 -11.21 -1.92
CA VAL A 460 17.72 -10.41 -1.44
C VAL A 460 18.19 -8.97 -1.23
N ARG A 461 17.48 -8.00 -1.80
CA ARG A 461 17.67 -6.57 -1.49
C ARG A 461 16.45 -6.03 -0.74
N MET A 462 16.72 -5.33 0.36
CA MET A 462 15.72 -4.66 1.19
C MET A 462 16.22 -3.29 1.64
N ASN A 463 15.32 -2.48 2.21
CA ASN A 463 15.72 -1.21 2.83
C ASN A 463 16.59 -1.46 4.07
N LYS A 464 17.62 -0.63 4.29
CA LYS A 464 18.57 -0.79 5.41
C LYS A 464 18.17 -0.01 6.68
N GLU A 465 17.08 0.73 6.63
CA GLU A 465 16.72 1.86 7.51
C GLU A 465 17.61 3.09 7.30
#